data_AF-A0A960MWN4-F1
#
_entry.id   AF-A0A960MWN4-F1
#
_cell.length_a   1.000
_cell.length_b   1.000
_cell.length_c   1.000
_cell.angle_alpha   90.00
_cell.angle_beta   90.00
_cell.angle_gamma   90.00
#
_symmetry.space_group_name_H-M   'P 1'
#
loop_
_entity.id
_entity.type
_entity.pdbx_description
1 polymer ?
#
loop_
_entity_poly.entity_id
_entity_poly.type
_entity_poly.pdbx_seq_one_letter_code
_entity_poly.pdbx_strand_id
1 'polypeptide(L)'
;ATPRIQKPDEYGLFRAMRRHQPDAFLVRNLAGMRYFLDEGFSVISDFSLNATNELSVDWLMRRGVCRVTPSYDLNRQQLIELIGAVPSRWLEIVVHQHMPMFHMEHCVFCSVLSPGTNKTNCGRPCDRHVVQLRDRAGMEHPLQADVACRNTLYNAQAQSGAEVIPSLIAAGIGVLRIELL
;
A
#
# COMPACT_ATOMS: atom_id res chain seq x y z
N ALA A 1 -2.60 7.79 0.25
CA ALA A 1 -1.80 6.85 -0.57
C ALA A 1 -2.41 6.70 -1.95
N THR A 2 -1.62 6.40 -2.98
CA THR A 2 -2.16 6.15 -4.33
C THR A 2 -2.87 4.80 -4.43
N PRO A 3 -3.72 4.57 -5.45
CA PRO A 3 -4.15 3.22 -5.81
C PRO A 3 -2.95 2.31 -6.10
N ARG A 4 -3.12 0.99 -5.91
CA ARG A 4 -2.07 0.00 -6.23
C ARG A 4 -1.83 -0.11 -7.73
N ILE A 5 -2.91 -0.16 -8.52
CA ILE A 5 -2.84 -0.18 -9.98
C ILE A 5 -3.10 1.23 -10.52
N GLN A 6 -2.33 1.63 -11.52
CA GLN A 6 -2.54 2.85 -12.27
C GLN A 6 -2.62 2.51 -13.76
N LYS A 7 -3.75 2.83 -14.41
CA LYS A 7 -3.88 2.71 -15.87
C LYS A 7 -3.53 4.01 -16.58
N PRO A 8 -3.12 3.95 -17.86
CA PRO A 8 -2.75 5.15 -18.63
C PRO A 8 -3.84 6.23 -18.72
N ASP A 9 -5.11 5.86 -18.69
CA ASP A 9 -6.28 6.76 -18.81
C ASP A 9 -6.79 7.31 -17.46
N GLU A 10 -6.19 6.89 -16.34
CA GLU A 10 -6.69 7.17 -14.99
C GLU A 10 -5.92 8.27 -14.24
N TYR A 11 -5.08 9.07 -14.91
CA TYR A 11 -4.34 10.18 -14.28
C TYR A 11 -5.26 11.24 -13.63
N GLY A 12 -6.55 11.23 -13.96
CA GLY A 12 -7.56 12.02 -13.25
C GLY A 12 -7.55 11.76 -11.72
N LEU A 13 -7.24 10.54 -11.28
CA LEU A 13 -7.13 10.20 -9.87
C LEU A 13 -5.95 10.94 -9.22
N PHE A 14 -4.77 10.93 -9.84
CA PHE A 14 -3.62 11.67 -9.31
C PHE A 14 -3.86 13.18 -9.28
N ARG A 15 -4.50 13.73 -10.33
CA ARG A 15 -4.91 15.14 -10.35
C ARG A 15 -5.87 15.47 -9.20
N ALA A 16 -6.83 14.60 -8.91
CA ALA A 16 -7.76 14.79 -7.79
C ALA A 16 -7.02 14.73 -6.44
N MET A 17 -6.16 13.72 -6.24
CA MET A 17 -5.33 13.58 -5.04
C MET A 17 -4.45 14.81 -4.78
N ARG A 18 -3.83 15.36 -5.84
CA ARG A 18 -2.97 16.55 -5.76
C ARG A 18 -3.69 17.77 -5.17
N ARG A 19 -4.98 17.94 -5.45
CA ARG A 19 -5.77 19.11 -4.99
C ARG A 19 -5.88 19.19 -3.47
N HIS A 20 -5.67 18.08 -2.76
CA HIS A 20 -5.68 18.07 -1.29
C HIS A 20 -4.38 18.61 -0.66
N GLN A 21 -3.34 18.88 -1.46
CA GLN A 21 -2.06 19.44 -1.01
C GLN A 21 -1.48 18.78 0.27
N PRO A 22 -1.33 17.44 0.31
CA PRO A 22 -0.72 16.80 1.46
C PRO A 22 0.79 17.09 1.52
N ASP A 23 1.38 16.98 2.72
CA ASP A 23 2.82 17.14 2.92
C ASP A 23 3.65 16.09 2.16
N ALA A 24 3.09 14.88 2.00
CA ALA A 24 3.71 13.79 1.25
C ALA A 24 2.68 12.82 0.64
N PHE A 25 3.08 12.15 -0.44
CA PHE A 25 2.33 11.04 -1.02
C PHE A 25 3.02 9.70 -0.74
N LEU A 26 2.30 8.78 -0.09
CA LEU A 26 2.64 7.36 -0.12
C LEU A 26 2.23 6.78 -1.48
N VAL A 27 3.22 6.47 -2.33
CA VAL A 27 2.99 5.96 -3.69
C VAL A 27 3.15 4.46 -3.73
N ARG A 28 2.20 3.80 -4.40
CA ARG A 28 2.11 2.33 -4.49
C ARG A 28 2.53 1.78 -5.86
N ASN A 29 2.89 2.65 -6.80
CA ASN A 29 3.38 2.28 -8.13
C ASN A 29 4.31 3.36 -8.71
N LEU A 30 5.09 2.99 -9.72
CA LEU A 30 6.08 3.88 -10.35
C LEU A 30 5.48 5.07 -11.10
N ALA A 31 4.25 4.94 -11.61
CA ALA A 31 3.56 6.05 -12.27
C ALA A 31 3.21 7.16 -11.26
N GLY A 32 2.70 6.78 -10.08
CA GLY A 32 2.47 7.70 -8.98
C GLY A 32 3.77 8.33 -8.49
N MET A 33 4.83 7.53 -8.33
CA MET A 33 6.15 8.03 -7.95
C MET A 33 6.63 9.13 -8.91
N ARG A 34 6.65 8.85 -10.22
CA ARG A 34 7.06 9.82 -11.23
C ARG A 34 6.18 11.08 -11.18
N TYR A 35 4.86 10.90 -11.21
CA TYR A 35 3.89 11.99 -11.28
C TYR A 35 4.05 12.97 -10.10
N PHE A 36 4.09 12.47 -8.86
CA PHE A 36 4.13 13.35 -7.69
C PHE A 36 5.51 13.98 -7.47
N LEU A 37 6.60 13.30 -7.85
CA LEU A 37 7.93 13.90 -7.85
C LEU A 37 8.05 15.04 -8.87
N ASP A 38 7.55 14.84 -10.11
CA ASP A 38 7.58 15.87 -11.16
C ASP A 38 6.72 17.09 -10.77
N GLU A 39 5.65 16.88 -9.99
CA GLU A 39 4.82 17.94 -9.40
C GLU A 39 5.42 18.59 -8.14
N GLY A 40 6.62 18.17 -7.71
CA GLY A 40 7.37 18.78 -6.60
C GLY A 40 6.92 18.35 -5.20
N PHE A 41 6.16 17.26 -5.06
CA PHE A 41 5.76 16.74 -3.75
C PHE A 41 6.81 15.81 -3.16
N SER A 42 6.84 15.74 -1.82
CA SER A 42 7.54 14.68 -1.12
C SER A 42 6.86 13.34 -1.38
N VAL A 43 7.65 12.31 -1.69
CA VAL A 43 7.15 10.97 -2.01
C VAL A 43 7.79 9.93 -1.11
N ILE A 44 6.94 9.08 -0.53
CA ILE A 44 7.33 7.88 0.20
C ILE A 44 6.97 6.68 -0.68
N SER A 45 7.93 5.81 -1.00
CA SER A 45 7.62 4.59 -1.76
C SER A 45 7.07 3.52 -0.83
N ASP A 46 5.89 3.02 -1.16
CA ASP A 46 5.26 1.93 -0.42
C ASP A 46 5.86 0.55 -0.75
N PHE A 47 5.55 -0.45 0.07
CA PHE A 47 6.07 -1.82 -0.05
C PHE A 47 5.85 -2.44 -1.44
N SER A 48 4.81 -2.01 -2.15
CA SER A 48 4.46 -2.49 -3.49
C SER A 48 5.39 -2.02 -4.60
N LEU A 49 6.40 -1.19 -4.29
CA LEU A 49 7.50 -0.89 -5.22
C LEU A 49 8.63 -1.93 -5.13
N ASN A 50 8.46 -3.00 -4.34
CA ASN A 50 9.33 -4.18 -4.31
C ASN A 50 10.78 -3.88 -3.92
N ALA A 51 10.97 -3.00 -2.93
CA ALA A 51 12.29 -2.76 -2.36
C ALA A 51 12.71 -3.93 -1.46
N THR A 52 13.55 -4.84 -1.98
CA THR A 52 13.97 -6.11 -1.32
C THR A 52 15.47 -6.21 -1.04
N ASN A 53 16.24 -5.20 -1.39
CA ASN A 53 17.68 -5.14 -1.12
C ASN A 53 18.20 -3.69 -1.19
N GLU A 54 19.44 -3.47 -0.79
CA GLU A 54 20.09 -2.17 -0.77
C GLU A 54 20.15 -1.51 -2.14
N LEU A 55 20.28 -2.28 -3.22
CA LEU A 55 20.31 -1.75 -4.60
C LEU A 55 18.95 -1.17 -5.01
N SER A 56 17.85 -1.87 -4.66
CA SER A 56 16.50 -1.40 -4.93
C SER A 56 16.13 -0.18 -4.08
N VAL A 57 16.56 -0.13 -2.82
CA VAL A 57 16.41 1.04 -1.95
C VAL A 57 17.20 2.22 -2.50
N ASP A 58 18.47 2.05 -2.83
CA ASP A 58 19.33 3.09 -3.40
C ASP A 58 18.76 3.62 -4.72
N TRP A 59 18.25 2.74 -5.58
CA TRP A 59 17.58 3.14 -6.82
C TRP A 59 16.39 4.07 -6.57
N LEU A 60 15.52 3.72 -5.61
CA LEU A 60 14.36 4.54 -5.24
C LEU A 60 14.80 5.89 -4.66
N MET A 61 15.76 5.90 -3.73
CA MET A 61 16.30 7.12 -3.13
C MET A 61 16.92 8.05 -4.17
N ARG A 62 17.66 7.52 -5.15
CA ARG A 62 18.22 8.30 -6.27
C ARG A 62 17.16 8.89 -7.20
N ARG A 63 15.94 8.32 -7.23
CA ARG A 63 14.82 8.93 -7.96
C ARG A 63 14.18 10.10 -7.21
N GLY A 64 14.51 10.30 -5.94
CA GLY A 64 14.06 11.45 -5.15
C GLY A 64 12.97 11.13 -4.13
N VAL A 65 12.65 9.85 -3.88
CA VAL A 65 11.78 9.52 -2.74
C VAL A 65 12.49 9.86 -1.43
N CYS A 66 11.74 10.33 -0.44
CA CYS A 66 12.31 10.72 0.85
C CYS A 66 12.42 9.54 1.83
N ARG A 67 11.66 8.47 1.60
CA ARG A 67 11.61 7.26 2.43
C ARG A 67 11.12 6.06 1.62
N VAL A 68 11.55 4.88 2.01
CA VAL A 68 11.23 3.59 1.40
C VAL A 68 10.64 2.65 2.44
N THR A 69 9.45 2.13 2.16
CA THR A 69 8.88 0.98 2.85
C THR A 69 9.42 -0.30 2.18
N PRO A 70 10.17 -1.17 2.90
CA PRO A 70 10.62 -2.44 2.34
C PRO A 70 9.45 -3.34 1.90
N SER A 71 9.69 -4.21 0.91
CA SER A 71 8.68 -5.16 0.43
C SER A 71 8.30 -6.17 1.50
N TYR A 72 7.04 -6.60 1.46
CA TYR A 72 6.55 -7.73 2.26
C TYR A 72 7.09 -9.09 1.78
N ASP A 73 7.83 -9.13 0.66
CA ASP A 73 8.57 -10.33 0.22
C ASP A 73 9.76 -10.66 1.14
N LEU A 74 10.22 -9.68 1.93
CA LEU A 74 11.31 -9.88 2.87
C LEU A 74 10.85 -10.64 4.10
N ASN A 75 11.56 -11.72 4.43
CA ASN A 75 11.44 -12.31 5.74
C ASN A 75 12.17 -11.47 6.80
N ARG A 76 12.01 -11.83 8.07
CA ARG A 76 12.61 -11.12 9.21
C ARG A 76 14.13 -10.96 9.11
N GLN A 77 14.83 -12.02 8.71
CA GLN A 77 16.29 -12.01 8.60
C GLN A 77 16.75 -11.06 7.50
N GLN A 78 16.12 -11.15 6.32
CA GLN A 78 16.44 -10.27 5.19
C GLN A 78 16.11 -8.80 5.49
N LEU A 79 15.04 -8.54 6.25
CA LEU A 79 14.72 -7.18 6.69
C LEU A 79 15.81 -6.62 7.61
N ILE A 80 16.30 -7.41 8.58
CA ILE A 80 17.38 -6.99 9.49
C ILE A 80 18.67 -6.73 8.70
N GLU A 81 19.01 -7.60 7.75
CA GLU A 81 20.16 -7.42 6.84
C GLU A 81 20.03 -6.13 6.03
N LEU A 82 18.85 -5.85 5.47
CA LEU A 82 18.58 -4.60 4.76
C LEU A 82 18.74 -3.37 5.66
N ILE A 83 18.22 -3.41 6.89
CA ILE A 83 18.36 -2.33 7.87
C ILE A 83 19.85 -2.04 8.16
N GLY A 84 20.70 -3.07 8.21
CA GLY A 84 22.14 -2.92 8.38
C GLY A 84 22.87 -2.42 7.13
N ALA A 85 22.29 -2.60 5.94
CA ALA A 85 22.92 -2.29 4.66
C ALA A 85 22.65 -0.87 4.13
N VAL A 86 21.65 -0.17 4.67
CA VAL A 86 21.28 1.19 4.23
C VAL A 86 21.08 2.14 5.43
N PRO A 87 21.17 3.46 5.25
CA PRO A 87 20.85 4.40 6.32
C PRO A 87 19.43 4.17 6.88
N SER A 88 19.30 3.82 8.16
CA SER A 88 18.00 3.51 8.80
C SER A 88 16.95 4.61 8.63
N ARG A 89 17.38 5.88 8.53
CA ARG A 89 16.50 7.04 8.28
C ARG A 89 15.76 6.98 6.94
N TRP A 90 16.27 6.21 5.97
CA TRP A 90 15.62 6.01 4.67
C TRP A 90 14.44 5.05 4.75
N LEU A 91 14.32 4.28 5.83
CA LEU A 91 13.34 3.20 5.91
C LEU A 91 12.07 3.62 6.68
N GLU A 92 10.95 3.04 6.26
CA GLU A 92 9.69 2.97 7.01
C GLU A 92 9.35 1.49 7.21
N ILE A 93 9.24 1.01 8.45
CA ILE A 93 8.92 -0.40 8.68
C ILE A 93 7.45 -0.55 9.05
N VAL A 94 6.71 -1.36 8.27
CA VAL A 94 5.35 -1.74 8.66
C VAL A 94 5.42 -2.85 9.69
N VAL A 95 4.82 -2.62 10.84
CA VAL A 95 4.85 -3.53 11.99
C VAL A 95 3.53 -4.25 12.21
N HIS A 96 2.48 -3.85 11.51
CA HIS A 96 1.18 -4.48 11.57
C HIS A 96 0.44 -4.25 10.25
N GLN A 97 -0.07 -5.32 9.63
CA GLN A 97 -0.78 -5.24 8.37
C GLN A 97 -1.63 -6.48 8.12
N HIS A 98 -2.67 -6.33 7.33
CA HIS A 98 -3.27 -7.44 6.60
C HIS A 98 -2.60 -7.58 5.24
N MET A 99 -2.13 -8.79 4.92
CA MET A 99 -1.43 -9.03 3.66
C MET A 99 -2.42 -8.99 2.48
N PRO A 100 -2.27 -8.11 1.47
CA PRO A 100 -3.11 -8.17 0.28
C PRO A 100 -2.88 -9.50 -0.47
N MET A 101 -3.95 -10.20 -0.79
CA MET A 101 -3.91 -11.49 -1.49
C MET A 101 -4.24 -11.32 -2.98
N PHE A 102 -5.44 -10.82 -3.28
CA PHE A 102 -5.91 -10.66 -4.66
C PHE A 102 -6.30 -9.23 -4.93
N HIS A 103 -5.92 -8.71 -6.08
CA HIS A 103 -6.37 -7.43 -6.59
C HIS A 103 -7.18 -7.64 -7.86
N MET A 104 -8.37 -7.07 -7.92
CA MET A 104 -9.39 -7.38 -8.92
C MET A 104 -9.91 -6.10 -9.58
N GLU A 105 -10.03 -6.12 -10.91
CA GLU A 105 -10.74 -5.08 -11.66
C GLU A 105 -12.26 -5.31 -11.69
N HIS A 106 -12.72 -6.42 -11.10
CA HIS A 106 -14.14 -6.67 -10.89
C HIS A 106 -14.58 -6.13 -9.54
N CYS A 107 -15.57 -5.21 -9.54
CA CYS A 107 -16.14 -4.66 -8.32
C CYS A 107 -17.26 -5.56 -7.78
N VAL A 108 -16.92 -6.46 -6.85
CA VAL A 108 -17.86 -7.37 -6.16
C VAL A 108 -18.97 -6.61 -5.46
N PHE A 109 -18.64 -5.45 -4.88
CA PHE A 109 -19.65 -4.59 -4.25
C PHE A 109 -20.71 -4.11 -5.23
N CYS A 110 -20.30 -3.69 -6.44
CA CYS A 110 -21.25 -3.27 -7.47
C CYS A 110 -22.05 -4.46 -7.98
N SER A 111 -21.40 -5.60 -8.26
CA SER A 111 -22.05 -6.72 -8.91
C SER A 111 -23.05 -7.47 -8.01
N VAL A 112 -22.83 -7.46 -6.69
CA VAL A 112 -23.63 -8.26 -5.75
C VAL A 112 -24.54 -7.41 -4.86
N LEU A 113 -24.16 -6.14 -4.56
CA LEU A 113 -24.85 -5.30 -3.58
C LEU A 113 -25.47 -4.04 -4.17
N SER A 114 -25.54 -3.92 -5.50
CA SER A 114 -26.15 -2.79 -6.18
C SER A 114 -27.06 -3.23 -7.33
N PRO A 115 -28.18 -2.52 -7.58
CA PRO A 115 -28.90 -2.64 -8.84
C PRO A 115 -28.18 -1.95 -10.02
N GLY A 116 -27.11 -1.18 -9.75
CA GLY A 116 -26.29 -0.54 -10.77
C GLY A 116 -25.36 -1.52 -11.49
N THR A 117 -24.79 -1.07 -12.61
CA THR A 117 -23.99 -1.91 -13.51
C THR A 117 -22.52 -1.49 -13.59
N ASN A 118 -22.16 -0.32 -13.07
CA ASN A 118 -20.79 0.18 -13.09
C ASN A 118 -20.54 1.27 -12.00
N LYS A 119 -19.30 1.79 -11.96
CA LYS A 119 -18.87 2.79 -10.98
C LYS A 119 -19.64 4.11 -10.97
N THR A 120 -20.35 4.46 -12.05
CA THR A 120 -21.08 5.74 -12.14
C THR A 120 -22.52 5.63 -11.63
N ASN A 121 -23.07 4.42 -11.50
CA ASN A 121 -24.46 4.21 -11.08
C ASN A 121 -24.62 3.19 -9.94
N CYS A 122 -23.53 2.67 -9.36
CA CYS A 122 -23.62 1.65 -8.32
C CYS A 122 -24.14 2.16 -6.97
N GLY A 123 -24.21 3.47 -6.74
CA GLY A 123 -24.66 4.03 -5.44
C GLY A 123 -23.67 3.78 -4.29
N ARG A 124 -22.43 3.39 -4.60
CA ARG A 124 -21.31 3.20 -3.67
C ARG A 124 -21.62 2.32 -2.44
N PRO A 125 -22.13 1.09 -2.61
CA PRO A 125 -22.39 0.19 -1.49
C PRO A 125 -21.14 -0.13 -0.67
N CYS A 126 -19.95 -0.03 -1.27
CA CYS A 126 -18.66 -0.18 -0.61
C CYS A 126 -18.38 0.82 0.52
N ASP A 127 -19.07 1.97 0.56
CA ASP A 127 -18.84 2.98 1.60
C ASP A 127 -19.53 2.63 2.93
N ARG A 128 -20.51 1.72 2.91
CA ARG A 128 -21.40 1.44 4.06
C ARG A 128 -21.52 -0.03 4.44
N HIS A 129 -21.00 -0.94 3.60
CA HIS A 129 -21.00 -2.37 3.88
C HIS A 129 -19.59 -2.87 4.15
N VAL A 130 -19.47 -3.67 5.20
CA VAL A 130 -18.29 -4.51 5.42
C VAL A 130 -18.53 -5.83 4.68
N VAL A 131 -17.63 -6.19 3.77
CA VAL A 131 -17.71 -7.43 2.98
C VAL A 131 -16.50 -8.30 3.28
N GLN A 132 -16.76 -9.57 3.52
CA GLN A 132 -15.75 -10.59 3.71
C GLN A 132 -16.04 -11.79 2.79
N LEU A 133 -15.00 -12.41 2.26
CA LEU A 133 -15.12 -13.68 1.53
C LEU A 133 -14.71 -14.82 2.46
N ARG A 134 -15.60 -15.80 2.63
CA ARG A 134 -15.31 -16.98 3.42
C ARG A 134 -14.68 -18.06 2.55
N ASP A 135 -13.53 -18.58 2.96
CA ASP A 135 -12.85 -19.67 2.25
C ASP A 135 -13.36 -21.06 2.69
N ARG A 136 -12.79 -22.13 2.10
CA ARG A 136 -13.12 -23.52 2.44
C ARG A 136 -12.70 -23.94 3.85
N ALA A 137 -11.72 -23.26 4.46
CA ALA A 137 -11.28 -23.48 5.83
C ALA A 137 -12.15 -22.70 6.83
N GLY A 138 -13.08 -21.87 6.33
CA GLY A 138 -13.99 -21.07 7.12
C GLY A 138 -13.42 -19.71 7.53
N MET A 139 -12.26 -19.31 7.00
CA MET A 139 -11.61 -18.04 7.28
C MET A 139 -12.32 -16.90 6.54
N GLU A 140 -12.48 -15.76 7.20
CA GLU A 140 -13.18 -14.58 6.65
C GLU A 140 -12.17 -13.51 6.20
N HIS A 141 -12.03 -13.37 4.89
CA HIS A 141 -11.08 -12.49 4.25
C HIS A 141 -11.69 -11.12 3.95
N PRO A 142 -11.21 -10.02 4.52
CA PRO A 142 -11.78 -8.70 4.27
C PRO A 142 -11.56 -8.25 2.83
N LEU A 143 -12.62 -7.73 2.21
CA LEU A 143 -12.60 -7.16 0.87
C LEU A 143 -12.75 -5.64 0.98
N GLN A 144 -11.87 -4.89 0.35
CA GLN A 144 -12.01 -3.43 0.25
C GLN A 144 -12.05 -2.97 -1.20
N ALA A 145 -12.79 -1.89 -1.45
CA ALA A 145 -12.77 -1.17 -2.71
C ALA A 145 -11.85 0.04 -2.62
N ASP A 146 -11.02 0.25 -3.66
CA ASP A 146 -10.31 1.52 -3.82
C ASP A 146 -11.18 2.57 -4.56
N VAL A 147 -10.65 3.79 -4.67
CA VAL A 147 -11.31 4.92 -5.35
C VAL A 147 -11.53 4.70 -6.86
N ALA A 148 -10.87 3.71 -7.46
CA ALA A 148 -11.06 3.30 -8.85
C ALA A 148 -12.07 2.14 -8.98
N CYS A 149 -12.76 1.78 -7.89
CA CYS A 149 -13.67 0.64 -7.77
C CYS A 149 -13.02 -0.73 -8.00
N ARG A 150 -11.69 -0.83 -7.78
CA ARG A 150 -11.01 -2.12 -7.77
C ARG A 150 -11.08 -2.73 -6.39
N ASN A 151 -11.16 -4.05 -6.33
CA ASN A 151 -11.22 -4.74 -5.06
C ASN A 151 -9.89 -5.37 -4.68
N THR A 152 -9.50 -5.21 -3.43
CA THR A 152 -8.41 -5.97 -2.83
C THR A 152 -8.98 -6.88 -1.77
N LEU A 153 -8.76 -8.19 -1.94
CA LEU A 153 -9.01 -9.17 -0.90
C LEU A 153 -7.75 -9.31 -0.05
N TYR A 154 -7.89 -9.20 1.25
CA TYR A 154 -6.81 -9.28 2.20
C TYR A 154 -6.84 -10.60 2.97
N ASN A 155 -5.69 -11.01 3.50
CA ASN A 155 -5.60 -12.16 4.39
C ASN A 155 -6.52 -11.96 5.61
N ALA A 156 -7.22 -13.02 6.02
CA ALA A 156 -8.13 -12.98 7.15
C ALA A 156 -7.42 -12.60 8.46
N GLN A 157 -6.17 -13.05 8.63
CA GLN A 157 -5.38 -12.76 9.82
C GLN A 157 -4.38 -11.65 9.54
N ALA A 158 -4.40 -10.62 10.39
CA ALA A 158 -3.35 -9.61 10.41
C ALA A 158 -2.02 -10.22 10.86
N GLN A 159 -0.95 -9.80 10.22
CA GLN A 159 0.42 -10.05 10.68
C GLN A 159 0.84 -8.89 11.57
N SER A 160 1.48 -9.22 12.69
CA SER A 160 2.05 -8.25 13.62
C SER A 160 3.49 -8.62 13.90
N GLY A 161 4.38 -7.63 13.80
CA GLY A 161 5.77 -7.67 14.25
C GLY A 161 5.98 -6.76 15.46
N ALA A 162 4.93 -6.51 16.26
CA ALA A 162 5.00 -5.63 17.43
C ALA A 162 6.09 -6.06 18.42
N GLU A 163 6.36 -7.37 18.52
CA GLU A 163 7.36 -7.94 19.41
C GLU A 163 8.80 -7.53 19.06
N VAL A 164 9.08 -7.15 17.81
CA VAL A 164 10.43 -6.74 17.38
C VAL A 164 10.62 -5.22 17.36
N ILE A 165 9.60 -4.43 17.71
CA ILE A 165 9.68 -2.96 17.76
C ILE A 165 10.89 -2.45 18.58
N PRO A 166 11.17 -2.95 19.80
CA PRO A 166 12.33 -2.49 20.56
C PRO A 166 13.66 -2.71 19.83
N SER A 167 13.78 -3.82 19.10
CA SER A 167 14.97 -4.15 18.31
C SER A 167 15.11 -3.25 17.09
N LEU A 168 13.99 -2.93 16.41
CA LEU A 168 13.97 -1.98 15.29
C LEU A 168 14.41 -0.58 15.73
N ILE A 169 13.89 -0.11 16.87
CA ILE A 169 14.29 1.18 17.46
C ILE A 169 15.77 1.18 17.81
N ALA A 170 16.28 0.12 18.44
CA ALA A 170 17.70 -0.03 18.75
C ALA A 170 18.58 -0.04 17.49
N ALA A 171 18.07 -0.54 16.36
CA ALA A 171 18.71 -0.49 15.05
C ALA A 171 18.58 0.88 14.33
N GLY A 172 18.05 1.90 15.00
CA GLY A 172 17.94 3.26 14.49
C GLY A 172 16.73 3.49 13.57
N ILE A 173 15.76 2.56 13.52
CA ILE A 173 14.51 2.79 12.79
C ILE A 173 13.66 3.78 13.57
N GLY A 174 13.44 4.95 12.98
CA GLY A 174 12.65 6.03 13.58
C GLY A 174 11.20 6.11 13.11
N VAL A 175 10.81 5.36 12.07
CA VAL A 175 9.45 5.39 11.53
C VAL A 175 8.89 3.98 11.39
N LEU A 176 7.82 3.74 12.13
CA LEU A 176 7.07 2.51 12.17
C LEU A 176 5.64 2.79 11.73
N ARG A 177 5.07 1.94 10.87
CA ARG A 177 3.71 2.09 10.35
C ARG A 177 2.81 0.93 10.79
N ILE A 178 1.58 1.27 11.19
CA ILE A 178 0.50 0.32 11.44
C ILE A 178 -0.51 0.49 10.30
N GLU A 179 -0.79 -0.57 9.56
CA GLU A 179 -1.84 -0.63 8.55
C GLU A 179 -3.05 -1.41 9.07
N LEU A 180 -4.20 -0.74 9.16
CA LEU A 180 -5.44 -1.32 9.70
C LEU A 180 -6.43 -1.80 8.61
N LEU A 181 -6.00 -1.80 7.33
CA LEU A 181 -6.76 -1.93 6.07
C LEU A 181 -7.18 -0.60 5.43
#